data_AF-A0A438IZA8-F1
#
_entry.id   AF-A0A438IZA8-F1
#
_cell.length_a   1.000
_cell.length_b   1.000
_cell.length_c   1.000
_cell.angle_alpha   90.00
_cell.angle_beta   90.00
_cell.angle_gamma   90.00
#
_symmetry.space_group_name_H-M   'P 1'
#
loop_
_entity.id
_entity.type
_entity.pdbx_description
1 polymer ?
#
loop_
_entity_poly.entity_id
_entity_poly.type
_entity_poly.pdbx_seq_one_letter_code
_entity_poly.pdbx_strand_id
1 'polypeptide(L)'
;MQLMRNFIVDFLKALFFIFKATFPVRSVESPLSASSLRNCSAKGSLDCQPSVLRIDESLSPASLDSVVVSERDTKSEKYTSTSPISSAECLEADQLMRDVRSGEHENDFTGTPYVPVYVMLATGVINNFCQLVDPDGIRQELSHMKSLHTDGVVVDCWWGIVEGWSPQKYEWSGYRELFNIIREFKLKLQVVMAFHEYGGNGSGDVMISLPQWVLEIGKENQDIFFTDREGRRNTECLSWAIDKERVLKGRTGIEVYFDFMRSFRTEFDDLFAEGIISAVEIGLGASGELKYPSFSERMGWAYPGIGEFQCYDKYSQQNLRKAAKLRGHSFWARGPDNAGQYNSRPHETGFFCERGDYDSYYGRFFLHWYAQSLIDHADNVLSLATLAFEETQLIVKVPAVYWWYRTASHAAELTAGYYNPTNQDGYSPVFEVLKKHSVTMKFVCSGLQITCQENDDAFADPEGLSWQVLNSAWDRGLTVAGENAVPCYDREGYMRIAEIAKPRNDPDRRHLSFFVYQQPSPLVERTIWFSELDYFIKCMHGKN
;
A
#
# COMPACT_ATOMS: atom_id res chain seq x y z
N MET A 1 58.97 -3.34 -5.65
CA MET A 1 58.42 -2.16 -6.36
C MET A 1 58.32 -2.34 -7.88
N GLN A 2 59.26 -3.02 -8.56
CA GLN A 2 59.16 -3.27 -10.02
C GLN A 2 58.08 -4.32 -10.40
N LEU A 3 57.89 -5.36 -9.59
CA LEU A 3 56.84 -6.37 -9.84
C LEU A 3 55.41 -5.80 -9.74
N MET A 4 55.19 -4.84 -8.85
CA MET A 4 53.87 -4.24 -8.64
C MET A 4 53.48 -3.29 -9.76
N ARG A 5 54.47 -2.64 -10.41
CA ARG A 5 54.25 -1.81 -11.60
C ARG A 5 53.90 -2.64 -12.83
N ASN A 6 54.52 -3.81 -13.01
CA ASN A 6 54.21 -4.68 -14.15
C ASN A 6 52.80 -5.28 -14.05
N PHE A 7 52.36 -5.64 -12.84
CA PHE A 7 51.01 -6.16 -12.61
C PHE A 7 49.91 -5.12 -12.92
N ILE A 8 50.13 -3.85 -12.58
CA ILE A 8 49.18 -2.76 -12.87
C ILE A 8 49.13 -2.45 -14.38
N VAL A 9 50.27 -2.52 -15.08
CA VAL A 9 50.32 -2.27 -16.53
C VAL A 9 49.64 -3.39 -17.32
N ASP A 10 49.78 -4.65 -16.89
CA ASP A 10 49.12 -5.78 -17.56
C ASP A 10 47.61 -5.84 -17.24
N PHE A 11 47.20 -5.45 -16.03
CA PHE A 11 45.79 -5.32 -15.67
C PHE A 11 45.09 -4.20 -16.46
N LEU A 12 45.75 -3.06 -16.67
CA LEU A 12 45.21 -1.96 -17.47
C LEU A 12 45.16 -2.28 -18.98
N LYS A 13 46.08 -3.10 -19.51
CA LYS A 13 46.03 -3.58 -20.89
C LYS A 13 44.88 -4.58 -21.14
N ALA A 14 44.57 -5.42 -20.15
CA ALA A 14 43.42 -6.32 -20.22
C ALA A 14 42.08 -5.55 -20.20
N LEU A 15 41.99 -4.48 -19.39
CA LEU A 15 40.81 -3.62 -19.34
C LEU A 15 40.58 -2.84 -20.64
N PHE A 16 41.65 -2.43 -21.32
CA PHE A 16 41.56 -1.68 -22.59
C PHE A 16 41.14 -2.56 -23.78
N PHE A 17 41.33 -3.88 -23.71
CA PHE A 17 40.90 -4.82 -24.75
C PHE A 17 39.41 -5.19 -24.65
N ILE A 18 38.80 -5.06 -23.47
CA ILE A 18 37.38 -5.38 -23.25
C ILE A 18 36.46 -4.24 -23.72
N PHE A 19 36.93 -2.99 -23.72
CA PHE A 19 36.13 -1.81 -24.09
C PHE A 19 36.14 -1.42 -25.58
N LYS A 20 36.72 -2.24 -26.47
CA LYS A 20 36.80 -1.94 -27.92
C LYS A 20 36.16 -2.98 -28.85
N ALA A 21 35.17 -3.73 -28.37
CA ALA A 21 34.34 -4.57 -29.23
C ALA A 21 33.12 -3.78 -29.75
N THR A 22 33.32 -3.06 -30.85
CA THR A 22 32.25 -2.46 -31.64
C THR A 22 31.64 -3.54 -32.55
N PHE A 23 30.36 -3.87 -32.37
CA PHE A 23 29.65 -4.77 -33.28
C PHE A 23 29.23 -4.03 -34.56
N PRO A 24 29.54 -4.54 -35.78
CA PRO A 24 29.07 -3.93 -37.01
C PRO A 24 27.69 -4.45 -37.40
N VAL A 25 26.80 -3.52 -37.73
CA VAL A 25 25.54 -3.72 -38.45
C VAL A 25 25.82 -4.22 -39.86
N ARG A 26 25.16 -5.31 -40.28
CA ARG A 26 24.91 -5.62 -41.70
C ARG A 26 23.57 -6.34 -41.89
N SER A 27 22.70 -5.66 -42.64
CA SER A 27 21.56 -6.18 -43.40
C SER A 27 22.03 -7.18 -44.46
N VAL A 28 21.30 -8.29 -44.67
CA VAL A 28 20.96 -8.87 -46.00
C VAL A 28 19.75 -9.83 -45.88
N GLU A 29 18.77 -9.53 -46.73
CA GLU A 29 17.70 -10.27 -47.41
C GLU A 29 17.48 -11.80 -47.25
N SER A 30 16.19 -12.13 -47.36
CA SER A 30 15.53 -13.43 -47.54
C SER A 30 16.07 -14.29 -48.69
N PRO A 31 15.73 -15.60 -48.68
CA PRO A 31 14.90 -16.08 -49.78
C PRO A 31 13.77 -17.05 -49.37
N LEU A 32 12.67 -16.93 -50.11
CA LEU A 32 11.57 -17.88 -50.22
C LEU A 32 12.05 -19.20 -50.84
N SER A 33 11.56 -20.33 -50.34
CA SER A 33 11.18 -21.46 -51.21
C SER A 33 10.09 -22.30 -50.55
N ALA A 34 9.07 -22.59 -51.35
CA ALA A 34 7.94 -23.46 -51.04
C ALA A 34 8.29 -24.92 -51.37
N SER A 35 7.77 -25.88 -50.61
CA SER A 35 6.95 -27.00 -51.14
C SER A 35 6.61 -28.09 -50.10
N SER A 36 5.33 -28.47 -50.13
CA SER A 36 4.71 -29.79 -49.95
C SER A 36 4.64 -30.47 -48.56
N LEU A 37 3.41 -30.46 -48.01
CA LEU A 37 2.54 -31.61 -47.68
C LEU A 37 3.18 -32.91 -47.14
N ARG A 38 2.80 -33.31 -45.92
CA ARG A 38 2.03 -34.57 -45.67
C ARG A 38 1.55 -34.69 -44.22
N ASN A 39 0.24 -34.93 -44.09
CA ASN A 39 -0.43 -35.46 -42.89
C ASN A 39 0.09 -36.86 -42.55
N CYS A 40 0.08 -37.22 -41.26
CA CYS A 40 -0.28 -38.57 -40.79
C CYS A 40 -0.86 -38.50 -39.37
N SER A 41 -2.14 -38.86 -39.28
CA SER A 41 -2.83 -39.27 -38.06
C SER A 41 -2.68 -40.79 -37.92
N ALA A 42 -2.43 -41.28 -36.72
CA ALA A 42 -2.69 -42.67 -36.36
C ALA A 42 -3.09 -42.78 -34.88
N LYS A 43 -4.23 -43.44 -34.68
CA LYS A 43 -4.87 -43.83 -33.43
C LYS A 43 -4.02 -44.79 -32.60
N GLY A 44 -4.22 -44.74 -31.28
CA GLY A 44 -3.94 -45.84 -30.35
C GLY A 44 -4.96 -45.82 -29.22
N SER A 45 -5.90 -46.77 -29.28
CA SER A 45 -6.96 -47.06 -28.30
C SER A 45 -6.38 -47.76 -27.07
N LEU A 46 -6.91 -47.49 -25.88
CA LEU A 46 -7.08 -48.52 -24.83
C LEU A 46 -8.05 -48.05 -23.74
N ASP A 47 -8.99 -48.95 -23.45
CA ASP A 47 -10.12 -48.86 -22.55
C ASP A 47 -9.75 -48.69 -21.07
N CYS A 48 -10.65 -48.06 -20.31
CA CYS A 48 -11.23 -48.62 -19.08
C CYS A 48 -12.42 -47.76 -18.61
N GLN A 49 -13.60 -48.37 -18.58
CA GLN A 49 -14.80 -47.94 -17.81
C GLN A 49 -14.92 -48.82 -16.54
N PRO A 50 -15.92 -48.63 -15.65
CA PRO A 50 -16.36 -47.41 -14.96
C PRO A 50 -16.57 -47.67 -13.43
N SER A 51 -16.80 -46.64 -12.63
CA SER A 51 -17.49 -46.81 -11.33
C SER A 51 -18.45 -45.65 -11.05
N VAL A 52 -19.72 -46.02 -10.99
CA VAL A 52 -20.92 -45.25 -10.66
C VAL A 52 -20.95 -44.99 -9.15
N LEU A 53 -21.41 -43.81 -8.70
CA LEU A 53 -22.56 -43.65 -7.78
C LEU A 53 -22.70 -42.22 -7.18
N ARG A 54 -23.93 -41.70 -7.35
CA ARG A 54 -24.71 -40.78 -6.49
C ARG A 54 -24.41 -39.28 -6.53
N ILE A 55 -25.21 -38.59 -7.34
CA ILE A 55 -25.67 -37.23 -7.09
C ILE A 55 -27.02 -37.37 -6.39
N ASP A 56 -27.15 -36.73 -5.23
CA ASP A 56 -28.40 -36.59 -4.48
C ASP A 56 -29.11 -35.33 -4.99
N GLU A 57 -30.35 -35.48 -5.44
CA GLU A 57 -31.25 -34.40 -5.81
C GLU A 57 -31.99 -33.93 -4.55
N SER A 58 -31.86 -32.66 -4.19
CA SER A 58 -32.84 -32.03 -3.30
C SER A 58 -33.21 -30.63 -3.81
N LEU A 59 -34.38 -30.63 -4.43
CA LEU A 59 -35.26 -29.56 -4.87
C LEU A 59 -35.37 -28.36 -3.90
N SER A 60 -35.30 -27.15 -4.46
CA SER A 60 -35.86 -25.92 -3.86
C SER A 60 -37.31 -25.73 -4.31
N PRO A 61 -38.24 -25.26 -3.46
CA PRO A 61 -39.50 -24.72 -3.93
C PRO A 61 -39.47 -23.19 -3.98
N ALA A 62 -40.04 -22.66 -5.06
CA ALA A 62 -40.41 -21.26 -5.21
C ALA A 62 -41.66 -20.92 -4.37
N SER A 63 -41.79 -19.66 -3.95
CA SER A 63 -43.08 -19.05 -3.62
C SER A 63 -43.03 -17.55 -3.90
N LEU A 64 -43.93 -17.11 -4.77
CA LEU A 64 -44.32 -15.73 -5.03
C LEU A 64 -45.19 -15.23 -3.85
N ASP A 65 -45.15 -13.93 -3.54
CA ASP A 65 -46.39 -13.15 -3.57
C ASP A 65 -46.14 -11.65 -3.70
N SER A 66 -46.95 -11.05 -4.57
CA SER A 66 -46.96 -9.63 -4.95
C SER A 66 -48.20 -8.97 -4.40
N VAL A 67 -48.09 -7.75 -3.87
CA VAL A 67 -49.25 -6.86 -3.69
C VAL A 67 -48.98 -5.56 -4.43
N VAL A 68 -49.74 -5.37 -5.51
CA VAL A 68 -49.89 -4.16 -6.30
C VAL A 68 -51.06 -3.37 -5.71
N VAL A 69 -50.90 -2.05 -5.54
CA VAL A 69 -52.03 -1.12 -5.45
C VAL A 69 -51.80 -0.01 -6.46
N SER A 70 -52.73 0.09 -7.41
CA SER A 70 -52.77 1.10 -8.47
C SER A 70 -53.68 2.26 -8.10
N GLU A 71 -53.25 3.43 -8.58
CA GLU A 71 -54.01 4.53 -9.22
C GLU A 71 -54.96 5.43 -8.42
N ARG A 72 -54.68 6.75 -8.52
CA ARG A 72 -55.69 7.68 -9.05
C ARG A 72 -55.07 8.93 -9.70
N ASP A 73 -55.45 9.14 -10.96
CA ASP A 73 -55.25 10.33 -11.80
C ASP A 73 -56.09 11.53 -11.34
N THR A 74 -55.58 12.76 -11.52
CA THR A 74 -56.38 13.93 -11.95
C THR A 74 -55.50 15.03 -12.59
N LYS A 75 -56.05 15.66 -13.64
CA LYS A 75 -55.45 16.63 -14.57
C LYS A 75 -55.38 18.09 -14.06
N SER A 76 -54.35 18.80 -14.55
CA SER A 76 -54.27 20.19 -15.08
C SER A 76 -54.79 21.39 -14.27
N GLU A 77 -53.90 22.36 -14.01
CA GLU A 77 -54.09 23.79 -14.39
C GLU A 77 -52.79 24.62 -14.22
N LYS A 78 -52.59 25.61 -15.09
CA LYS A 78 -51.53 26.64 -15.06
C LYS A 78 -51.98 27.81 -14.15
N TYR A 79 -51.06 28.45 -13.40
CA TYR A 79 -50.81 29.92 -13.39
C TYR A 79 -49.78 30.32 -12.30
N THR A 80 -48.74 31.01 -12.76
CA THR A 80 -47.94 32.12 -12.17
C THR A 80 -47.73 32.29 -10.65
N SER A 81 -46.44 32.30 -10.28
CA SER A 81 -45.70 33.28 -9.44
C SER A 81 -46.29 33.73 -8.09
N THR A 82 -45.60 33.36 -7.00
CA THR A 82 -45.30 34.26 -5.86
C THR A 82 -44.23 33.61 -4.95
N SER A 83 -43.35 34.46 -4.42
CA SER A 83 -42.13 34.16 -3.65
C SER A 83 -42.35 33.39 -2.34
N PRO A 84 -41.30 32.76 -1.75
CA PRO A 84 -41.45 31.84 -0.63
C PRO A 84 -41.52 32.54 0.73
N ILE A 85 -42.34 31.96 1.62
CA ILE A 85 -42.43 32.29 3.03
C ILE A 85 -41.25 31.65 3.78
N SER A 86 -40.58 32.49 4.57
CA SER A 86 -39.51 32.22 5.54
C SER A 86 -39.81 31.03 6.48
N SER A 87 -38.93 30.01 6.50
CA SER A 87 -38.78 29.07 7.62
C SER A 87 -37.56 29.46 8.44
N ALA A 88 -37.79 30.03 9.62
CA ALA A 88 -36.78 30.56 10.53
C ALA A 88 -36.05 29.48 11.37
N GLU A 89 -36.20 28.19 11.05
CA GLU A 89 -35.59 27.08 11.81
C GLU A 89 -34.25 26.58 11.24
N CYS A 90 -33.81 27.06 10.07
CA CYS A 90 -32.51 26.66 9.50
C CYS A 90 -31.32 27.52 9.97
N LEU A 91 -31.56 28.60 10.71
CA LEU A 91 -30.48 29.50 11.16
C LEU A 91 -29.86 29.09 12.50
N GLU A 92 -30.51 28.22 13.28
CA GLU A 92 -30.01 27.80 14.59
C GLU A 92 -28.88 26.78 14.51
N ALA A 93 -28.88 25.87 13.53
CA ALA A 93 -27.81 24.87 13.35
C ALA A 93 -26.47 25.52 12.96
N ASP A 94 -26.54 26.57 12.15
CA ASP A 94 -25.38 27.31 11.65
C ASP A 94 -24.80 28.27 12.70
N GLN A 95 -25.64 28.71 13.64
CA GLN A 95 -25.26 29.47 14.83
C GLN A 95 -24.61 28.54 15.88
N LEU A 96 -25.15 27.33 16.06
CA LEU A 96 -24.56 26.32 16.97
C LEU A 96 -23.18 25.86 16.50
N MET A 97 -22.95 25.77 15.18
CA MET A 97 -21.62 25.49 14.62
C MET A 97 -20.64 26.68 14.72
N ARG A 98 -21.15 27.91 14.85
CA ARG A 98 -20.33 29.12 15.04
C ARG A 98 -20.01 29.41 16.51
N ASP A 99 -20.91 29.07 17.43
CA ASP A 99 -20.66 29.20 18.88
C ASP A 99 -19.72 28.11 19.43
N VAL A 100 -19.46 27.04 18.68
CA VAL A 100 -18.36 26.08 18.96
C VAL A 100 -16.99 26.66 18.56
N ARG A 101 -16.93 27.74 17.76
CA ARG A 101 -15.68 28.35 17.26
C ARG A 101 -15.27 29.63 18.00
N SER A 102 -15.92 29.93 19.13
CA SER A 102 -15.70 31.16 19.92
C SER A 102 -15.37 30.87 21.38
N GLY A 103 -14.80 29.70 21.68
CA GLY A 103 -14.26 29.37 22.99
C GLY A 103 -12.74 29.56 23.01
N GLU A 104 -12.25 30.61 23.68
CA GLU A 104 -10.81 30.86 23.93
C GLU A 104 -10.16 29.83 24.91
N HIS A 105 -10.40 28.53 24.69
CA HIS A 105 -9.83 27.38 25.43
C HIS A 105 -9.45 26.19 24.49
N GLU A 106 -9.12 26.45 23.23
CA GLU A 106 -9.34 25.45 22.16
C GLU A 106 -8.25 24.38 21.88
N ASN A 107 -7.04 24.43 22.47
CA ASN A 107 -5.95 23.50 22.12
C ASN A 107 -5.32 22.75 23.32
N ASP A 108 -6.06 22.57 24.40
CA ASP A 108 -5.57 21.81 25.56
C ASP A 108 -5.93 20.32 25.42
N PHE A 109 -4.94 19.48 25.10
CA PHE A 109 -5.09 18.02 25.10
C PHE A 109 -4.90 17.42 26.50
N THR A 110 -4.70 18.24 27.54
CA THR A 110 -4.51 17.76 28.91
C THR A 110 -5.70 16.91 29.38
N GLY A 111 -5.42 15.71 29.87
CA GLY A 111 -6.44 14.78 30.36
C GLY A 111 -7.13 13.95 29.28
N THR A 112 -6.76 14.09 28.00
CA THR A 112 -7.15 13.16 26.94
C THR A 112 -6.42 11.82 27.07
N PRO A 113 -6.90 10.73 26.43
CA PRO A 113 -6.21 9.44 26.46
C PRO A 113 -4.74 9.52 26.04
N TYR A 114 -3.92 8.67 26.64
CA TYR A 114 -2.51 8.54 26.30
C TYR A 114 -2.37 7.77 24.99
N VAL A 115 -1.75 8.38 23.97
CA VAL A 115 -1.40 7.72 22.71
C VAL A 115 0.13 7.61 22.64
N PRO A 116 0.70 6.39 22.69
CA PRO A 116 2.14 6.18 22.53
C PRO A 116 2.65 6.74 21.21
N VAL A 117 3.82 7.39 21.23
CA VAL A 117 4.49 7.93 20.04
C VAL A 117 5.76 7.17 19.76
N TYR A 118 5.85 6.61 18.56
CA TYR A 118 7.05 5.99 18.01
C TYR A 118 7.66 6.91 16.96
N VAL A 119 8.99 6.95 16.87
CA VAL A 119 9.68 7.74 15.85
C VAL A 119 10.35 6.80 14.85
N MET A 120 10.09 6.99 13.56
CA MET A 120 10.78 6.25 12.50
C MET A 120 12.22 6.73 12.38
N LEU A 121 13.19 5.80 12.50
CA LEU A 121 14.59 6.14 12.27
C LEU A 121 14.83 6.43 10.79
N ALA A 122 15.77 7.33 10.52
CA ALA A 122 16.10 7.71 9.15
C ALA A 122 16.52 6.50 8.29
N THR A 123 16.09 6.48 7.04
CA THR A 123 16.56 5.48 6.08
C THR A 123 18.07 5.62 5.85
N GLY A 124 18.77 4.50 5.66
CA GLY A 124 20.22 4.48 5.43
C GLY A 124 21.08 4.31 6.69
N VAL A 125 20.47 4.11 7.87
CA VAL A 125 21.20 3.67 9.09
C VAL A 125 21.89 2.32 8.89
N ILE A 126 21.37 1.48 8.00
CA ILE A 126 22.03 0.25 7.54
C ILE A 126 22.38 0.43 6.07
N ASN A 127 23.64 0.19 5.70
CA ASN A 127 24.08 0.26 4.30
C ASN A 127 23.75 -1.03 3.51
N ASN A 128 23.99 -1.02 2.20
CA ASN A 128 23.73 -2.16 1.29
C ASN A 128 24.58 -3.42 1.58
N PHE A 129 25.52 -3.35 2.52
CA PHE A 129 26.32 -4.49 2.99
C PHE A 129 25.87 -4.97 4.38
N CYS A 130 24.70 -4.51 4.84
CA CYS A 130 24.16 -4.79 6.17
C CYS A 130 25.10 -4.37 7.31
N GLN A 131 25.73 -3.21 7.17
CA GLN A 131 26.57 -2.62 8.22
C GLN A 131 25.90 -1.37 8.78
N LEU A 132 25.99 -1.20 10.11
CA LEU A 132 25.50 -0.01 10.80
C LEU A 132 26.35 1.20 10.42
N VAL A 133 25.69 2.27 9.97
CA VAL A 133 26.30 3.55 9.61
C VAL A 133 26.15 4.50 10.79
N ASP A 134 27.24 5.18 11.15
CA ASP A 134 27.30 6.18 12.22
C ASP A 134 26.64 5.77 13.56
N PRO A 135 27.16 4.73 14.24
CA PRO A 135 26.60 4.27 15.52
C PRO A 135 26.56 5.37 16.60
N ASP A 136 27.50 6.32 16.58
CA ASP A 136 27.55 7.41 17.56
C ASP A 136 26.47 8.47 17.29
N GLY A 137 26.24 8.82 16.02
CA GLY A 137 25.14 9.70 15.62
C GLY A 137 23.77 9.12 16.01
N ILE A 138 23.58 7.80 15.82
CA ILE A 138 22.35 7.10 16.22
C ILE A 138 22.17 7.14 17.74
N ARG A 139 23.23 6.88 18.52
CA ARG A 139 23.17 7.00 20.00
C ARG A 139 22.79 8.41 20.44
N GLN A 140 23.32 9.43 19.78
CA GLN A 140 22.94 10.81 20.06
C GLN A 140 21.46 11.02 19.74
N GLU A 141 20.98 10.61 18.57
CA GLU A 141 19.58 10.74 18.18
C GLU A 141 18.62 10.05 19.17
N LEU A 142 18.90 8.80 19.54
CA LEU A 142 18.11 8.04 20.52
C LEU A 142 18.12 8.70 21.91
N SER A 143 19.26 9.29 22.32
CA SER A 143 19.33 10.07 23.56
C SER A 143 18.40 11.27 23.55
N HIS A 144 18.28 11.97 22.42
CA HIS A 144 17.36 13.09 22.28
C HIS A 144 15.91 12.63 22.25
N MET A 145 15.56 11.60 21.47
CA MET A 145 14.20 11.03 21.45
C MET A 145 13.73 10.61 22.84
N LYS A 146 14.63 10.03 23.64
CA LYS A 146 14.35 9.66 25.02
C LYS A 146 14.12 10.87 25.93
N SER A 147 14.83 11.98 25.72
CA SER A 147 14.58 13.24 26.45
C SER A 147 13.23 13.87 26.12
N LEU A 148 12.68 13.59 24.92
CA LEU A 148 11.34 14.00 24.50
C LEU A 148 10.24 13.04 25.00
N HIS A 149 10.61 12.04 25.81
CA HIS A 149 9.69 11.02 26.32
C HIS A 149 9.04 10.13 25.24
N THR A 150 9.68 9.95 24.08
CA THR A 150 9.22 9.01 23.05
C THR A 150 9.08 7.59 23.61
N ASP A 151 8.04 6.85 23.20
CA ASP A 151 7.74 5.49 23.67
C ASP A 151 8.62 4.43 23.01
N GLY A 152 8.97 4.65 21.75
CA GLY A 152 9.77 3.70 20.97
C GLY A 152 10.23 4.23 19.63
N VAL A 153 10.85 3.36 18.85
CA VAL A 153 11.32 3.66 17.49
C VAL A 153 10.82 2.62 16.50
N VAL A 154 10.72 3.03 15.24
CA VAL A 154 10.41 2.16 14.11
C VAL A 154 11.64 2.02 13.23
N VAL A 155 11.97 0.80 12.81
CA VAL A 155 13.11 0.52 11.92
C VAL A 155 12.68 -0.35 10.75
N ASP A 156 12.98 0.09 9.53
CA ASP A 156 12.80 -0.71 8.32
C ASP A 156 13.89 -1.78 8.17
N CYS A 157 13.48 -3.05 8.15
CA CYS A 157 14.31 -4.18 7.79
C CYS A 157 14.16 -4.49 6.30
N TRP A 158 15.05 -3.89 5.50
CA TRP A 158 15.03 -3.97 4.04
C TRP A 158 15.36 -5.35 3.51
N TRP A 159 14.43 -5.96 2.76
CA TRP A 159 14.65 -7.24 2.10
C TRP A 159 15.86 -7.22 1.17
N GLY A 160 16.02 -6.14 0.40
CA GLY A 160 17.14 -5.92 -0.51
C GLY A 160 18.52 -5.86 0.13
N ILE A 161 18.61 -5.52 1.41
CA ILE A 161 19.86 -5.50 2.16
C ILE A 161 20.13 -6.89 2.76
N VAL A 162 19.14 -7.44 3.45
CA VAL A 162 19.30 -8.65 4.28
C VAL A 162 19.45 -9.91 3.43
N GLU A 163 18.67 -10.08 2.36
CA GLU A 163 18.74 -11.23 1.43
C GLU A 163 19.27 -10.79 0.06
N GLY A 164 20.09 -9.75 0.00
CA GLY A 164 20.41 -9.02 -1.23
C GLY A 164 21.08 -9.86 -2.32
N TRP A 165 22.07 -10.68 -1.97
CA TRP A 165 22.95 -11.34 -2.94
C TRP A 165 22.51 -12.74 -3.36
N SER A 166 21.92 -13.50 -2.45
CA SER A 166 21.63 -14.91 -2.68
C SER A 166 20.37 -15.35 -1.94
N PRO A 167 19.51 -16.17 -2.58
CA PRO A 167 18.35 -16.75 -1.93
C PRO A 167 18.73 -17.46 -0.62
N GLN A 168 17.96 -17.22 0.44
CA GLN A 168 18.09 -17.85 1.75
C GLN A 168 19.45 -17.63 2.43
N LYS A 169 20.16 -16.57 2.06
CA LYS A 169 21.36 -16.09 2.75
C LYS A 169 21.04 -14.73 3.37
N TYR A 170 20.62 -14.78 4.63
CA TYR A 170 20.20 -13.63 5.41
C TYR A 170 21.38 -13.08 6.21
N GLU A 171 21.63 -11.79 6.08
CA GLU A 171 22.61 -11.05 6.88
C GLU A 171 21.88 -10.07 7.80
N TRP A 172 22.08 -10.21 9.11
CA TRP A 172 21.38 -9.42 10.13
C TRP A 172 22.33 -8.63 11.04
N SER A 173 23.65 -8.74 10.86
CA SER A 173 24.65 -8.19 11.79
C SER A 173 24.51 -6.68 12.03
N GLY A 174 24.28 -5.88 10.98
CA GLY A 174 24.05 -4.44 11.14
C GLY A 174 22.78 -4.13 11.95
N TYR A 175 21.68 -4.84 11.68
CA TYR A 175 20.43 -4.71 12.45
C TYR A 175 20.60 -5.16 13.89
N ARG A 176 21.38 -6.23 14.13
CA ARG A 176 21.74 -6.68 15.48
C ARG A 176 22.47 -5.62 16.28
N GLU A 177 23.46 -4.97 15.68
CA GLU A 177 24.17 -3.88 16.32
C GLU A 177 23.23 -2.72 16.66
N LEU A 178 22.40 -2.31 15.69
CA LEU A 178 21.39 -1.25 15.89
C LEU A 178 20.40 -1.57 17.01
N PHE A 179 19.85 -2.79 17.02
CA PHE A 179 18.85 -3.18 18.02
C PHE A 179 19.46 -3.31 19.42
N ASN A 180 20.73 -3.71 19.51
CA ASN A 180 21.46 -3.68 20.78
C ASN A 180 21.60 -2.25 21.30
N ILE A 181 21.90 -1.28 20.44
CA ILE A 181 21.93 0.14 20.82
C ILE A 181 20.54 0.58 21.29
N ILE A 182 19.49 0.32 20.54
CA ILE A 182 18.11 0.70 20.92
C ILE A 182 17.74 0.09 22.28
N ARG A 183 18.12 -1.17 22.53
CA ARG A 183 17.94 -1.86 23.81
C ARG A 183 18.66 -1.15 24.96
N GLU A 184 19.88 -0.64 24.77
CA GLU A 184 20.60 0.15 25.79
C GLU A 184 19.78 1.39 26.25
N PHE A 185 19.05 2.01 25.32
CA PHE A 185 18.18 3.15 25.61
C PHE A 185 16.82 2.75 26.20
N LYS A 186 16.48 1.45 26.27
CA LYS A 186 15.21 0.91 26.80
C LYS A 186 13.98 1.47 26.08
N LEU A 187 14.10 1.77 24.80
CA LEU A 187 13.00 2.15 23.94
C LEU A 187 12.32 0.90 23.37
N LYS A 188 11.00 0.94 23.17
CA LYS A 188 10.31 -0.11 22.43
C LYS A 188 10.70 -0.06 20.96
N LEU A 189 10.71 -1.22 20.31
CA LEU A 189 11.10 -1.35 18.91
C LEU A 189 9.94 -1.93 18.11
N GLN A 190 9.49 -1.21 17.10
CA GLN A 190 8.67 -1.76 16.03
C GLN A 190 9.54 -1.98 14.80
N VAL A 191 9.35 -3.09 14.10
CA VAL A 191 10.19 -3.44 12.94
C VAL A 191 9.32 -3.63 11.71
N VAL A 192 9.72 -3.05 10.59
CA VAL A 192 9.03 -3.21 9.31
C VAL A 192 9.74 -4.27 8.47
N MET A 193 9.01 -5.29 8.04
CA MET A 193 9.46 -6.24 7.01
C MET A 193 9.30 -5.56 5.65
N ALA A 194 10.33 -4.83 5.22
CA ALA A 194 10.27 -3.98 4.04
C ALA A 194 10.58 -4.78 2.76
N PHE A 195 9.53 -5.38 2.19
CA PHE A 195 9.56 -6.16 0.93
C PHE A 195 9.46 -5.29 -0.34
N HIS A 196 9.87 -4.04 -0.25
CA HIS A 196 9.79 -3.05 -1.32
C HIS A 196 11.10 -2.28 -1.47
N GLU A 197 11.26 -1.64 -2.62
CA GLU A 197 12.36 -0.71 -2.90
C GLU A 197 12.12 0.65 -2.26
N TYR A 198 13.20 1.32 -1.84
CA TYR A 198 13.19 2.69 -1.37
C TYR A 198 14.11 3.59 -2.19
N GLY A 199 13.67 4.83 -2.41
CA GLY A 199 14.44 5.86 -3.11
C GLY A 199 14.38 5.72 -4.63
N GLY A 200 14.51 6.83 -5.37
CA GLY A 200 14.39 6.86 -6.85
C GLY A 200 13.93 8.19 -7.46
N ASN A 201 13.59 9.17 -6.62
CA ASN A 201 13.14 10.50 -7.03
C ASN A 201 14.24 11.54 -6.78
N GLY A 202 15.33 11.50 -7.54
CA GLY A 202 16.35 12.56 -7.56
C GLY A 202 17.78 12.12 -7.23
N SER A 203 18.74 12.95 -7.63
CA SER A 203 20.17 12.72 -7.43
C SER A 203 20.59 13.06 -5.99
N GLY A 204 20.82 12.05 -5.15
CA GLY A 204 21.40 12.25 -3.81
C GLY A 204 20.83 11.37 -2.71
N ASP A 205 19.67 10.74 -2.91
CA ASP A 205 19.00 9.94 -1.89
C ASP A 205 19.52 8.49 -1.82
N VAL A 206 19.45 7.91 -0.63
CA VAL A 206 19.73 6.50 -0.38
C VAL A 206 18.78 5.66 -1.23
N MET A 207 19.34 4.83 -2.12
CA MET A 207 18.59 3.89 -2.94
C MET A 207 18.78 2.47 -2.40
N ILE A 208 17.68 1.81 -2.06
CA ILE A 208 17.66 0.42 -1.57
C ILE A 208 16.74 -0.36 -2.51
N SER A 209 17.32 -1.11 -3.44
CA SER A 209 16.55 -1.92 -4.40
C SER A 209 15.99 -3.19 -3.76
N LEU A 210 15.13 -3.92 -4.48
CA LEU A 210 14.88 -5.34 -4.19
C LEU A 210 16.19 -6.17 -4.29
N PRO A 211 16.24 -7.41 -3.76
CA PRO A 211 17.43 -8.23 -3.85
C PRO A 211 17.92 -8.41 -5.28
N GLN A 212 19.24 -8.36 -5.47
CA GLN A 212 19.86 -8.48 -6.79
C GLN A 212 19.45 -9.78 -7.50
N TRP A 213 19.35 -10.89 -6.75
CA TRP A 213 18.95 -12.17 -7.33
C TRP A 213 17.51 -12.18 -7.86
N VAL A 214 16.62 -11.33 -7.33
CA VAL A 214 15.25 -11.13 -7.82
C VAL A 214 15.27 -10.27 -9.08
N LEU A 215 16.05 -9.19 -9.07
CA LEU A 215 16.22 -8.31 -10.23
C LEU A 215 16.80 -9.07 -11.44
N GLU A 216 17.73 -9.99 -11.22
CA GLU A 216 18.25 -10.87 -12.29
C GLU A 216 17.15 -11.78 -12.87
N ILE A 217 16.26 -12.35 -12.04
CA ILE A 217 15.10 -13.10 -12.53
C ILE A 217 14.18 -12.19 -13.35
N GLY A 218 13.99 -10.95 -12.88
CA GLY A 218 13.19 -9.94 -13.57
C GLY A 218 13.69 -9.59 -14.98
N LYS A 219 14.98 -9.75 -15.27
CA LYS A 219 15.52 -9.56 -16.63
C LYS A 219 15.03 -10.63 -17.61
N GLU A 220 14.88 -11.87 -17.14
CA GLU A 220 14.38 -12.99 -17.95
C GLU A 220 12.86 -13.10 -17.93
N ASN A 221 12.24 -12.77 -16.81
CA ASN A 221 10.81 -12.84 -16.57
C ASN A 221 10.30 -11.55 -15.92
N GLN A 222 10.05 -10.53 -16.74
CA GLN A 222 9.55 -9.23 -16.30
C GLN A 222 8.17 -9.29 -15.63
N ASP A 223 7.39 -10.33 -15.89
CA ASP A 223 6.04 -10.49 -15.32
C ASP A 223 6.04 -10.86 -13.82
N ILE A 224 7.20 -10.95 -13.16
CA ILE A 224 7.25 -10.98 -11.68
C ILE A 224 6.90 -9.63 -11.06
N PHE A 225 6.85 -8.56 -11.85
CA PHE A 225 6.59 -7.19 -11.42
C PHE A 225 5.22 -6.71 -11.89
N PHE A 226 4.65 -5.77 -11.15
CA PHE A 226 3.42 -5.09 -11.55
C PHE A 226 3.60 -4.39 -12.90
N THR A 227 2.54 -4.41 -13.69
CA THR A 227 2.60 -3.99 -15.09
C THR A 227 1.35 -3.20 -15.44
N ASP A 228 1.58 -2.03 -16.04
CA ASP A 228 0.52 -1.16 -16.54
C ASP A 228 0.04 -1.59 -17.94
N ARG A 229 -0.94 -0.86 -18.47
CA ARG A 229 -1.53 -1.19 -19.77
C ARG A 229 -0.54 -1.10 -20.93
N GLU A 230 0.43 -0.21 -20.84
CA GLU A 230 1.47 -0.01 -21.86
C GLU A 230 2.60 -1.05 -21.78
N GLY A 231 2.57 -1.92 -20.76
CA GLY A 231 3.57 -2.96 -20.55
C GLY A 231 4.81 -2.47 -19.79
N ARG A 232 4.78 -1.26 -19.22
CA ARG A 232 5.85 -0.74 -18.36
C ARG A 232 5.80 -1.47 -17.02
N ARG A 233 6.98 -1.70 -16.43
CA ARG A 233 7.14 -2.53 -15.23
C ARG A 233 7.49 -1.66 -14.03
N ASN A 234 6.74 -1.83 -12.95
CA ASN A 234 7.09 -1.24 -11.67
C ASN A 234 7.91 -2.26 -10.85
N THR A 235 9.19 -1.99 -10.64
CA THR A 235 10.14 -2.88 -9.95
C THR A 235 10.19 -2.66 -8.43
N GLU A 236 9.28 -1.87 -7.87
CA GLU A 236 9.31 -1.50 -6.46
C GLU A 236 8.97 -2.68 -5.54
N CYS A 237 8.10 -3.59 -5.99
CA CYS A 237 7.75 -4.82 -5.28
C CYS A 237 7.32 -5.92 -6.26
N LEU A 238 7.16 -7.14 -5.77
CA LEU A 238 6.68 -8.27 -6.58
C LEU A 238 5.17 -8.14 -6.86
N SER A 239 4.75 -8.55 -8.06
CA SER A 239 3.32 -8.70 -8.37
C SER A 239 2.70 -9.79 -7.51
N TRP A 240 1.55 -9.51 -6.89
CA TRP A 240 0.82 -10.49 -6.08
C TRP A 240 0.35 -11.70 -6.89
N ALA A 241 0.28 -11.58 -8.22
CA ALA A 241 -0.09 -12.69 -9.07
C ALA A 241 0.93 -13.85 -9.07
N ILE A 242 2.14 -13.63 -8.56
CA ILE A 242 3.15 -14.68 -8.38
C ILE A 242 3.22 -15.25 -6.94
N ASP A 243 2.32 -14.84 -6.06
CA ASP A 243 2.24 -15.33 -4.67
C ASP A 243 2.26 -16.86 -4.57
N LYS A 244 1.62 -17.53 -5.53
CA LYS A 244 1.47 -18.99 -5.60
C LYS A 244 2.24 -19.63 -6.76
N GLU A 245 3.06 -18.87 -7.47
CA GLU A 245 3.79 -19.31 -8.66
C GLU A 245 5.27 -19.54 -8.34
N ARG A 246 5.82 -20.72 -8.66
CA ARG A 246 7.22 -21.10 -8.33
C ARG A 246 8.25 -20.52 -9.30
N VAL A 247 8.31 -19.19 -9.37
CA VAL A 247 9.11 -18.45 -10.36
C VAL A 247 10.33 -17.76 -9.74
N LEU A 248 10.55 -17.92 -8.43
CA LEU A 248 11.66 -17.31 -7.68
C LEU A 248 12.69 -18.38 -7.27
N LYS A 249 13.36 -18.97 -8.26
CA LYS A 249 14.31 -20.10 -8.09
C LYS A 249 13.70 -21.28 -7.34
N GLY A 250 12.48 -21.67 -7.73
CA GLY A 250 11.74 -22.79 -7.16
C GLY A 250 10.84 -22.43 -5.97
N ARG A 251 10.91 -21.19 -5.46
CA ARG A 251 10.01 -20.66 -4.42
C ARG A 251 8.88 -19.81 -5.02
N THR A 252 7.77 -19.71 -4.29
CA THR A 252 6.70 -18.74 -4.58
C THR A 252 6.94 -17.40 -3.88
N GLY A 253 6.18 -16.35 -4.26
CA GLY A 253 6.27 -15.04 -3.59
C GLY A 253 6.05 -15.11 -2.07
N ILE A 254 4.99 -15.79 -1.64
CA ILE A 254 4.66 -15.91 -0.21
C ILE A 254 5.66 -16.78 0.57
N GLU A 255 6.27 -17.78 -0.07
CA GLU A 255 7.34 -18.58 0.55
C GLU A 255 8.60 -17.74 0.82
N VAL A 256 8.93 -16.82 -0.10
CA VAL A 256 10.05 -15.88 0.08
C VAL A 256 9.80 -14.96 1.28
N TYR A 257 8.61 -14.36 1.39
CA TYR A 257 8.25 -13.53 2.52
C TYR A 257 8.27 -14.31 3.84
N PHE A 258 7.72 -15.53 3.85
CA PHE A 258 7.70 -16.36 5.04
C PHE A 258 9.09 -16.80 5.51
N ASP A 259 9.98 -17.22 4.59
CA ASP A 259 11.35 -17.58 4.94
C ASP A 259 12.11 -16.37 5.55
N PHE A 260 11.88 -15.17 5.02
CA PHE A 260 12.45 -13.92 5.54
C PHE A 260 11.97 -13.62 6.96
N MET A 261 10.65 -13.66 7.18
CA MET A 261 10.04 -13.44 8.50
C MET A 261 10.53 -14.46 9.53
N ARG A 262 10.63 -15.74 9.14
CA ARG A 262 11.15 -16.81 10.02
C ARG A 262 12.62 -16.60 10.36
N SER A 263 13.42 -16.15 9.38
CA SER A 263 14.84 -15.80 9.60
C SER A 263 14.96 -14.68 10.63
N PHE A 264 14.18 -13.60 10.47
CA PHE A 264 14.13 -12.49 11.42
C PHE A 264 13.71 -12.96 12.83
N ARG A 265 12.61 -13.71 12.94
CA ARG A 265 12.12 -14.25 14.20
C ARG A 265 13.18 -15.08 14.92
N THR A 266 13.90 -15.93 14.18
CA THR A 266 14.94 -16.82 14.73
C THR A 266 16.15 -16.03 15.19
N GLU A 267 16.60 -15.08 14.37
CA GLU A 267 17.73 -14.22 14.71
C GLU A 267 17.42 -13.47 16.01
N PHE A 268 16.33 -12.72 16.06
CA PHE A 268 16.04 -11.78 17.17
C PHE A 268 15.20 -12.38 18.31
N ASP A 269 15.21 -13.71 18.50
CA ASP A 269 14.42 -14.40 19.54
C ASP A 269 14.65 -13.83 20.94
N ASP A 270 15.89 -13.45 21.26
CA ASP A 270 16.25 -12.81 22.52
C ASP A 270 15.50 -11.49 22.74
N LEU A 271 15.37 -10.66 21.70
CA LEU A 271 14.69 -9.36 21.79
C LEU A 271 13.16 -9.49 21.84
N PHE A 272 12.61 -10.55 21.23
CA PHE A 272 11.21 -10.91 21.38
C PHE A 272 10.92 -11.41 22.81
N ALA A 273 11.76 -12.31 23.35
CA ALA A 273 11.61 -12.84 24.70
C ALA A 273 11.76 -11.76 25.79
N GLU A 274 12.62 -10.76 25.57
CA GLU A 274 12.75 -9.58 26.43
C GLU A 274 11.59 -8.56 26.27
N GLY A 275 10.75 -8.71 25.24
CA GLY A 275 9.67 -7.77 24.92
C GLY A 275 10.18 -6.40 24.45
N ILE A 276 11.39 -6.33 23.88
CA ILE A 276 11.93 -5.11 23.26
C ILE A 276 11.22 -4.86 21.94
N ILE A 277 11.13 -5.89 21.09
CA ILE A 277 10.32 -5.83 19.86
C ILE A 277 8.85 -5.92 20.27
N SER A 278 8.11 -4.83 20.11
CA SER A 278 6.69 -4.74 20.50
C SER A 278 5.72 -5.09 19.38
N ALA A 279 6.11 -4.85 18.12
CA ALA A 279 5.27 -5.15 16.96
C ALA A 279 6.10 -5.34 15.70
N VAL A 280 5.53 -6.06 14.73
CA VAL A 280 6.11 -6.25 13.39
C VAL A 280 5.14 -5.77 12.34
N GLU A 281 5.57 -4.83 11.52
CA GLU A 281 4.83 -4.33 10.37
C GLU A 281 5.18 -5.14 9.12
N ILE A 282 4.16 -5.56 8.39
CA ILE A 282 4.32 -6.39 7.20
C ILE A 282 4.09 -5.54 5.96
N GLY A 283 5.13 -5.31 5.16
CA GLY A 283 5.00 -4.61 3.89
C GLY A 283 4.20 -5.45 2.87
N LEU A 284 3.08 -4.94 2.38
CA LEU A 284 2.18 -5.68 1.48
C LEU A 284 2.12 -5.14 0.04
N GLY A 285 3.02 -4.22 -0.31
CA GLY A 285 3.04 -3.62 -1.64
C GLY A 285 4.06 -2.51 -1.76
N ALA A 286 3.86 -1.67 -2.77
CA ALA A 286 4.68 -0.48 -3.01
C ALA A 286 4.65 0.44 -1.78
N SER A 287 5.81 0.95 -1.39
CA SER A 287 6.02 1.78 -0.20
C SER A 287 5.64 1.09 1.12
N GLY A 288 5.57 -0.25 1.10
CA GLY A 288 5.13 -1.07 2.24
C GLY A 288 3.62 -1.07 2.46
N GLU A 289 2.87 -0.33 1.66
CA GLU A 289 1.43 -0.14 1.82
C GLU A 289 0.64 -1.25 1.12
N LEU A 290 -0.53 -1.58 1.67
CA LEU A 290 -1.47 -2.48 1.02
C LEU A 290 -2.16 -1.78 -0.15
N LYS A 291 -1.46 -1.66 -1.28
CA LYS A 291 -2.00 -1.06 -2.52
C LYS A 291 -1.25 -1.53 -3.76
N TYR A 292 -1.92 -1.42 -4.90
CA TYR A 292 -1.23 -1.46 -6.19
C TYR A 292 -0.35 -0.21 -6.39
N PRO A 293 0.75 -0.29 -7.17
CA PRO A 293 1.57 0.86 -7.52
C PRO A 293 0.92 1.74 -8.62
N SER A 294 -0.33 2.15 -8.42
CA SER A 294 -1.15 2.82 -9.44
C SER A 294 -0.84 4.30 -9.65
N PHE A 295 -0.07 4.92 -8.76
CA PHE A 295 0.28 6.35 -8.79
C PHE A 295 1.79 6.57 -8.55
N SER A 296 2.64 5.78 -9.20
CA SER A 296 4.09 5.92 -9.08
C SER A 296 4.61 7.09 -9.91
N GLU A 297 5.27 8.07 -9.27
CA GLU A 297 5.90 9.22 -9.95
C GLU A 297 6.94 8.78 -10.99
N ARG A 298 7.62 7.65 -10.75
CA ARG A 298 8.60 7.05 -11.68
C ARG A 298 7.97 6.61 -13.01
N MET A 299 6.67 6.35 -12.99
CA MET A 299 5.87 5.96 -14.16
C MET A 299 5.26 7.18 -14.86
N GLY A 300 5.60 8.39 -14.41
CA GLY A 300 5.11 9.67 -14.95
C GLY A 300 3.78 10.11 -14.37
N TRP A 301 3.31 9.49 -13.28
CA TRP A 301 2.16 9.98 -12.54
C TRP A 301 2.50 11.30 -11.85
N ALA A 302 1.56 12.24 -11.85
CA ALA A 302 1.63 13.47 -11.09
C ALA A 302 0.28 13.70 -10.42
N TYR A 303 0.30 14.18 -9.18
CA TYR A 303 -0.92 14.55 -8.46
C TYR A 303 -1.68 15.65 -9.23
N PRO A 304 -3.02 15.58 -9.35
CA PRO A 304 -3.93 14.56 -8.80
C PRO A 304 -4.38 13.52 -9.85
N GLY A 305 -3.50 12.93 -10.66
CA GLY A 305 -3.90 11.94 -11.67
C GLY A 305 -4.68 10.74 -11.11
N ILE A 306 -5.62 10.17 -11.88
CA ILE A 306 -6.40 8.98 -11.46
C ILE A 306 -5.57 7.70 -11.24
N GLY A 307 -4.34 7.65 -11.78
CA GLY A 307 -3.51 6.46 -11.77
C GLY A 307 -3.90 5.43 -12.85
N GLU A 308 -3.27 4.26 -12.82
CA GLU A 308 -3.59 3.17 -13.75
C GLU A 308 -3.69 1.80 -13.05
N PHE A 309 -4.57 0.93 -13.56
CA PHE A 309 -4.65 -0.46 -13.12
C PHE A 309 -3.35 -1.22 -13.41
N GLN A 310 -2.82 -1.92 -12.42
CA GLN A 310 -1.49 -2.56 -12.46
C GLN A 310 -1.55 -4.08 -12.66
N CYS A 311 -2.45 -4.56 -13.51
CA CYS A 311 -2.78 -6.00 -13.61
C CYS A 311 -2.41 -6.64 -14.96
N TYR A 312 -1.51 -6.04 -15.73
CA TYR A 312 -1.22 -6.47 -17.11
C TYR A 312 -0.05 -7.46 -17.24
N ASP A 313 0.55 -7.87 -16.12
CA ASP A 313 1.54 -8.95 -16.12
C ASP A 313 0.88 -10.28 -16.52
N LYS A 314 1.67 -11.20 -17.09
CA LYS A 314 1.10 -12.44 -17.63
C LYS A 314 0.36 -13.28 -16.58
N TYR A 315 0.75 -13.23 -15.30
CA TYR A 315 0.14 -14.04 -14.24
C TYR A 315 -1.20 -13.44 -13.82
N SER A 316 -1.26 -12.11 -13.65
CA SER A 316 -2.51 -11.37 -13.41
C SER A 316 -3.50 -11.59 -14.54
N GLN A 317 -3.06 -11.50 -15.80
CA GLN A 317 -3.92 -11.75 -16.96
C GLN A 317 -4.42 -13.20 -17.04
N GLN A 318 -3.62 -14.18 -16.61
CA GLN A 318 -4.07 -15.57 -16.49
C GLN A 318 -5.10 -15.74 -15.37
N ASN A 319 -4.91 -15.10 -14.21
CA ASN A 319 -5.87 -15.10 -13.12
C ASN A 319 -7.21 -14.48 -13.57
N LEU A 320 -7.18 -13.31 -14.20
CA LEU A 320 -8.37 -12.64 -14.74
C LEU A 320 -9.13 -13.52 -15.75
N ARG A 321 -8.41 -14.20 -16.66
CA ARG A 321 -9.02 -15.17 -17.60
C ARG A 321 -9.73 -16.31 -16.89
N LYS A 322 -9.13 -16.85 -15.82
CA LYS A 322 -9.76 -17.92 -15.01
C LYS A 322 -11.03 -17.38 -14.33
N ALA A 323 -10.97 -16.20 -13.71
CA ALA A 323 -12.12 -15.57 -13.06
C ALA A 323 -13.28 -15.29 -14.04
N ALA A 324 -12.98 -14.74 -15.22
CA ALA A 324 -13.97 -14.46 -16.25
C ALA A 324 -14.63 -15.74 -16.80
N LYS A 325 -13.84 -16.81 -16.98
CA LYS A 325 -14.36 -18.12 -17.41
C LYS A 325 -15.27 -18.73 -16.34
N LEU A 326 -14.92 -18.66 -15.06
CA LEU A 326 -15.73 -19.15 -13.95
C LEU A 326 -17.08 -18.43 -13.84
N ARG A 327 -17.11 -17.13 -14.13
CA ARG A 327 -18.35 -16.34 -14.21
C ARG A 327 -19.17 -16.62 -15.48
N GLY A 328 -18.68 -17.40 -16.43
CA GLY A 328 -19.36 -17.68 -17.70
C GLY A 328 -19.24 -16.57 -18.75
N HIS A 329 -18.37 -15.57 -18.52
CA HIS A 329 -18.21 -14.38 -19.37
C HIS A 329 -16.76 -14.23 -19.83
N SER A 330 -16.24 -15.20 -20.59
CA SER A 330 -14.84 -15.20 -21.05
C SER A 330 -14.40 -13.93 -21.80
N PHE A 331 -15.32 -13.19 -22.41
CA PHE A 331 -15.01 -11.92 -23.07
C PHE A 331 -14.66 -10.79 -22.09
N TRP A 332 -14.97 -10.91 -20.80
CA TRP A 332 -14.55 -10.01 -19.73
C TRP A 332 -13.10 -10.21 -19.27
N ALA A 333 -12.37 -11.16 -19.85
CA ALA A 333 -11.00 -11.49 -19.47
C ALA A 333 -9.94 -10.46 -19.93
N ARG A 334 -10.15 -9.18 -19.61
CA ARG A 334 -9.30 -8.06 -19.99
C ARG A 334 -9.43 -6.91 -18.99
N GLY A 335 -8.43 -6.04 -18.91
CA GLY A 335 -8.57 -4.75 -18.25
C GLY A 335 -9.41 -3.76 -19.07
N PRO A 336 -9.97 -2.70 -18.44
CA PRO A 336 -10.78 -1.70 -19.14
C PRO A 336 -9.96 -0.92 -20.18
N ASP A 337 -10.51 -0.77 -21.38
CA ASP A 337 -9.85 -0.11 -22.52
C ASP A 337 -10.09 1.40 -22.57
N ASN A 338 -11.04 1.90 -21.77
CA ASN A 338 -11.47 3.29 -21.69
C ASN A 338 -11.20 3.94 -20.31
N ALA A 339 -10.27 3.38 -19.53
CA ALA A 339 -9.88 3.89 -18.21
C ALA A 339 -8.92 5.08 -18.22
N GLY A 340 -8.53 5.60 -19.39
CA GLY A 340 -7.57 6.70 -19.49
C GLY A 340 -6.13 6.26 -19.23
N GLN A 341 -5.31 7.21 -18.76
CA GLN A 341 -3.89 7.07 -18.42
C GLN A 341 -3.64 7.65 -17.01
N TYR A 342 -2.42 7.49 -16.48
CA TYR A 342 -2.02 7.93 -15.14
C TYR A 342 -2.54 9.33 -14.74
N ASN A 343 -2.43 10.31 -15.64
CA ASN A 343 -2.75 11.73 -15.36
C ASN A 343 -4.11 12.19 -15.92
N SER A 344 -4.94 11.28 -16.41
CA SER A 344 -6.31 11.61 -16.82
C SER A 344 -7.14 12.06 -15.61
N ARG A 345 -8.21 12.82 -15.86
CA ARG A 345 -9.25 13.13 -14.87
C ARG A 345 -10.43 12.17 -15.05
N PRO A 346 -11.21 11.84 -13.99
CA PRO A 346 -12.30 10.86 -14.08
C PRO A 346 -13.29 11.16 -15.21
N HIS A 347 -13.70 12.43 -15.35
CA HIS A 347 -14.67 12.89 -16.36
C HIS A 347 -14.15 12.84 -17.80
N GLU A 348 -12.85 12.68 -18.02
CA GLU A 348 -12.24 12.55 -19.35
C GLU A 348 -12.23 11.08 -19.84
N THR A 349 -12.56 10.13 -18.96
CA THR A 349 -12.49 8.70 -19.26
C THR A 349 -13.89 8.12 -19.49
N GLY A 350 -14.00 7.09 -20.33
CA GLY A 350 -15.27 6.35 -20.46
C GLY A 350 -15.55 5.45 -19.26
N PHE A 351 -14.50 5.02 -18.55
CA PHE A 351 -14.64 4.12 -17.42
C PHE A 351 -15.07 4.83 -16.14
N PHE A 352 -14.42 5.94 -15.77
CA PHE A 352 -14.58 6.60 -14.46
C PHE A 352 -15.51 7.82 -14.46
N CYS A 353 -16.01 8.27 -15.62
CA CYS A 353 -16.93 9.40 -15.67
C CYS A 353 -18.26 9.08 -14.97
N GLU A 354 -19.08 10.10 -14.74
CA GLU A 354 -20.40 9.92 -14.16
C GLU A 354 -21.24 8.96 -15.02
N ARG A 355 -21.77 7.89 -14.42
CA ARG A 355 -22.44 6.77 -15.11
C ARG A 355 -21.55 6.03 -16.14
N GLY A 356 -20.24 6.08 -15.95
CA GLY A 356 -19.26 5.35 -16.75
C GLY A 356 -19.25 3.84 -16.50
N ASP A 357 -18.38 3.14 -17.22
CA ASP A 357 -18.34 1.67 -17.22
C ASP A 357 -17.95 1.04 -15.88
N TYR A 358 -17.38 1.79 -14.93
CA TYR A 358 -17.06 1.30 -13.59
C TYR A 358 -18.28 0.68 -12.87
N ASP A 359 -19.49 1.20 -13.14
CA ASP A 359 -20.73 0.73 -12.54
C ASP A 359 -21.49 -0.29 -13.41
N SER A 360 -20.97 -0.59 -14.61
CA SER A 360 -21.54 -1.62 -15.51
C SER A 360 -21.31 -3.05 -14.97
N TYR A 361 -22.00 -4.05 -15.54
CA TYR A 361 -21.75 -5.46 -15.17
C TYR A 361 -20.29 -5.88 -15.35
N TYR A 362 -19.63 -5.39 -16.40
CA TYR A 362 -18.22 -5.64 -16.63
C TYR A 362 -17.34 -4.90 -15.61
N GLY A 363 -17.59 -3.61 -15.36
CA GLY A 363 -16.84 -2.81 -14.40
C GLY A 363 -16.91 -3.38 -13.00
N ARG A 364 -18.11 -3.72 -12.52
CA ARG A 364 -18.33 -4.38 -11.21
C ARG A 364 -17.60 -5.72 -11.12
N PHE A 365 -17.59 -6.52 -12.19
CA PHE A 365 -16.82 -7.76 -12.23
C PHE A 365 -15.31 -7.50 -12.13
N PHE A 366 -14.78 -6.60 -12.94
CA PHE A 366 -13.35 -6.30 -13.00
C PHE A 366 -12.84 -5.69 -11.68
N LEU A 367 -13.54 -4.69 -11.15
CA LEU A 367 -13.18 -4.02 -9.89
C LEU A 367 -13.26 -4.96 -8.69
N HIS A 368 -14.29 -5.82 -8.64
CA HIS A 368 -14.36 -6.86 -7.62
C HIS A 368 -13.18 -7.84 -7.71
N TRP A 369 -12.83 -8.31 -8.92
CA TRP A 369 -11.67 -9.19 -9.10
C TRP A 369 -10.35 -8.53 -8.69
N TYR A 370 -10.16 -7.26 -9.05
CA TYR A 370 -8.96 -6.49 -8.76
C TYR A 370 -8.82 -6.24 -7.25
N ALA A 371 -9.89 -5.80 -6.58
CA ALA A 371 -9.90 -5.64 -5.13
C ALA A 371 -9.77 -6.98 -4.39
N GLN A 372 -10.41 -8.05 -4.87
CA GLN A 372 -10.27 -9.37 -4.26
C GLN A 372 -8.83 -9.89 -4.34
N SER A 373 -8.09 -9.57 -5.40
CA SER A 373 -6.67 -9.94 -5.53
C SER A 373 -5.80 -9.28 -4.46
N LEU A 374 -6.09 -8.01 -4.10
CA LEU A 374 -5.47 -7.30 -2.99
C LEU A 374 -5.79 -7.96 -1.63
N ILE A 375 -7.07 -8.30 -1.42
CA ILE A 375 -7.55 -8.93 -0.19
C ILE A 375 -6.95 -10.33 -0.02
N ASP A 376 -6.92 -11.13 -1.09
CA ASP A 376 -6.33 -12.47 -1.09
C ASP A 376 -4.83 -12.42 -0.81
N HIS A 377 -4.10 -11.44 -1.37
CA HIS A 377 -2.68 -11.23 -1.08
C HIS A 377 -2.46 -10.98 0.42
N ALA A 378 -3.19 -10.02 1.00
CA ALA A 378 -3.12 -9.72 2.42
C ALA A 378 -3.43 -10.96 3.27
N ASP A 379 -4.50 -11.70 2.97
CA ASP A 379 -4.89 -12.90 3.72
C ASP A 379 -3.80 -13.99 3.69
N ASN A 380 -3.21 -14.24 2.52
CA ASN A 380 -2.16 -15.26 2.35
C ASN A 380 -0.88 -14.88 3.12
N VAL A 381 -0.42 -13.63 2.99
CA VAL A 381 0.82 -13.17 3.64
C VAL A 381 0.65 -13.09 5.16
N LEU A 382 -0.47 -12.52 5.64
CA LEU A 382 -0.75 -12.38 7.06
C LEU A 382 -0.97 -13.73 7.76
N SER A 383 -1.55 -14.71 7.06
CA SER A 383 -1.61 -16.09 7.58
C SER A 383 -0.22 -16.64 7.90
N LEU A 384 0.76 -16.39 7.03
CA LEU A 384 2.15 -16.82 7.23
C LEU A 384 2.89 -15.96 8.26
N ALA A 385 2.62 -14.65 8.30
CA ALA A 385 3.18 -13.75 9.30
C ALA A 385 2.72 -14.13 10.72
N THR A 386 1.42 -14.46 10.89
CA THR A 386 0.86 -14.93 12.16
C THR A 386 1.55 -16.22 12.63
N LEU A 387 1.87 -17.13 11.70
CA LEU A 387 2.64 -18.34 12.03
C LEU A 387 4.10 -18.03 12.40
N ALA A 388 4.72 -17.03 11.77
CA ALA A 388 6.11 -16.66 12.02
C ALA A 388 6.29 -15.89 13.33
N PHE A 389 5.31 -15.08 13.74
CA PHE A 389 5.44 -14.13 14.85
C PHE A 389 4.53 -14.44 16.05
N GLU A 390 3.68 -15.46 15.96
CA GLU A 390 2.85 -15.98 17.04
C GLU A 390 2.02 -14.87 17.71
N GLU A 391 2.26 -14.57 18.99
CA GLU A 391 1.51 -13.57 19.77
C GLU A 391 1.96 -12.12 19.53
N THR A 392 3.00 -11.91 18.71
CA THR A 392 3.49 -10.56 18.42
C THR A 392 2.45 -9.77 17.62
N GLN A 393 2.20 -8.52 18.03
CA GLN A 393 1.31 -7.62 17.31
C GLN A 393 1.78 -7.39 15.87
N LEU A 394 0.92 -7.70 14.90
CA LEU A 394 1.15 -7.41 13.49
C LEU A 394 0.56 -6.06 13.11
N ILE A 395 1.27 -5.33 12.25
CA ILE A 395 0.84 -4.02 11.73
C ILE A 395 0.75 -4.09 10.21
N VAL A 396 -0.28 -3.48 9.63
CA VAL A 396 -0.41 -3.28 8.18
C VAL A 396 -0.67 -1.82 7.89
N LYS A 397 0.07 -1.27 6.92
CA LYS A 397 -0.03 0.12 6.49
C LYS A 397 -1.09 0.28 5.39
N VAL A 398 -2.04 1.18 5.60
CA VAL A 398 -3.13 1.51 4.66
C VAL A 398 -2.95 2.96 4.17
N PRO A 399 -2.90 3.20 2.85
CA PRO A 399 -2.71 4.53 2.27
C PRO A 399 -3.93 5.43 2.42
N ALA A 400 -3.72 6.74 2.43
CA ALA A 400 -4.76 7.73 2.22
C ALA A 400 -4.82 8.19 0.75
N VAL A 401 -5.74 7.63 -0.02
CA VAL A 401 -5.99 7.99 -1.41
C VAL A 401 -7.18 8.95 -1.49
N TYR A 402 -6.95 10.22 -1.15
CA TYR A 402 -8.01 11.20 -0.91
C TYR A 402 -8.43 12.03 -2.12
N TRP A 403 -7.68 12.00 -3.22
CA TRP A 403 -8.02 12.73 -4.44
C TRP A 403 -9.06 11.95 -5.27
N TRP A 404 -9.93 12.67 -5.96
CA TRP A 404 -11.15 12.18 -6.60
C TRP A 404 -12.18 11.52 -5.67
N TYR A 405 -12.00 11.59 -4.34
CA TYR A 405 -12.94 11.04 -3.36
C TYR A 405 -14.34 11.68 -3.45
N ARG A 406 -14.44 12.95 -3.91
CA ARG A 406 -15.74 13.61 -4.13
C ARG A 406 -16.41 13.27 -5.46
N THR A 407 -15.81 12.40 -6.27
CA THR A 407 -16.41 11.92 -7.53
C THR A 407 -17.15 10.61 -7.31
N ALA A 408 -18.21 10.32 -8.07
CA ALA A 408 -18.99 9.09 -7.87
C ALA A 408 -18.15 7.79 -8.02
N SER A 409 -17.11 7.82 -8.85
CA SER A 409 -16.27 6.67 -9.14
C SER A 409 -15.12 6.46 -8.17
N HIS A 410 -14.68 7.48 -7.41
CA HIS A 410 -13.51 7.37 -6.53
C HIS A 410 -12.28 6.82 -7.28
N ALA A 411 -12.01 7.35 -8.48
CA ALA A 411 -11.15 6.70 -9.48
C ALA A 411 -9.75 6.31 -8.97
N ALA A 412 -9.12 7.14 -8.13
CA ALA A 412 -7.80 6.83 -7.57
C ALA A 412 -7.82 5.67 -6.58
N GLU A 413 -8.87 5.57 -5.74
CA GLU A 413 -9.06 4.43 -4.84
C GLU A 413 -9.26 3.14 -5.66
N LEU A 414 -10.07 3.20 -6.73
CA LEU A 414 -10.30 2.06 -7.61
C LEU A 414 -9.00 1.54 -8.26
N THR A 415 -8.14 2.44 -8.78
CA THR A 415 -6.87 2.02 -9.39
C THR A 415 -5.87 1.52 -8.35
N ALA A 416 -5.92 2.04 -7.12
CA ALA A 416 -5.11 1.58 -5.98
C ALA A 416 -5.53 0.21 -5.43
N GLY A 417 -6.74 -0.26 -5.77
CA GLY A 417 -7.27 -1.58 -5.38
C GLY A 417 -8.42 -1.52 -4.37
N TYR A 418 -8.81 -0.34 -3.90
CA TYR A 418 -9.93 -0.13 -2.99
C TYR A 418 -11.20 0.08 -3.80
N TYR A 419 -12.08 -0.94 -3.84
CA TYR A 419 -13.34 -0.85 -4.58
C TYR A 419 -14.38 -0.03 -3.79
N ASN A 420 -14.16 1.29 -3.67
CA ASN A 420 -14.91 2.21 -2.81
C ASN A 420 -15.70 3.30 -3.59
N PRO A 421 -16.54 2.98 -4.60
CA PRO A 421 -17.42 4.00 -5.19
C PRO A 421 -18.50 4.43 -4.18
N THR A 422 -19.18 5.55 -4.42
CA THR A 422 -20.13 6.17 -3.47
C THR A 422 -21.30 5.28 -3.02
N ASN A 423 -21.56 4.15 -3.68
CA ASN A 423 -22.65 3.22 -3.37
C ASN A 423 -22.24 2.02 -2.50
N GLN A 424 -20.97 1.91 -2.06
CA GLN A 424 -20.52 0.84 -1.17
C GLN A 424 -19.26 1.23 -0.37
N ASP A 425 -19.05 0.57 0.78
CA ASP A 425 -17.79 0.69 1.54
C ASP A 425 -16.75 -0.32 1.00
N GLY A 426 -15.74 0.20 0.30
CA GLY A 426 -14.65 -0.59 -0.27
C GLY A 426 -13.55 -0.98 0.71
N TYR A 427 -13.51 -0.37 1.90
CA TYR A 427 -12.54 -0.66 2.94
C TYR A 427 -13.00 -1.81 3.84
N SER A 428 -14.31 -1.93 4.06
CA SER A 428 -14.95 -2.97 4.84
C SER A 428 -14.38 -4.38 4.60
N PRO A 429 -14.33 -4.91 3.35
CA PRO A 429 -13.83 -6.27 3.11
C PRO A 429 -12.34 -6.45 3.43
N VAL A 430 -11.54 -5.39 3.27
CA VAL A 430 -10.12 -5.39 3.66
C VAL A 430 -10.01 -5.52 5.17
N PHE A 431 -10.81 -4.75 5.91
CA PHE A 431 -10.81 -4.72 7.37
C PHE A 431 -11.26 -6.03 8.01
N GLU A 432 -12.19 -6.76 7.39
CA GLU A 432 -12.54 -8.13 7.82
C GLU A 432 -11.32 -9.06 7.79
N VAL A 433 -10.48 -8.98 6.74
CA VAL A 433 -9.26 -9.79 6.64
C VAL A 433 -8.21 -9.34 7.65
N LEU A 434 -8.02 -8.02 7.83
CA LEU A 434 -7.10 -7.53 8.86
C LEU A 434 -7.55 -7.97 10.26
N LYS A 435 -8.86 -7.96 10.53
CA LYS A 435 -9.44 -8.34 11.82
C LYS A 435 -9.29 -9.83 12.07
N LYS A 436 -9.49 -10.66 11.04
CA LYS A 436 -9.24 -12.12 11.08
C LYS A 436 -7.84 -12.46 11.61
N HIS A 437 -6.83 -11.66 11.24
CA HIS A 437 -5.44 -11.85 11.67
C HIS A 437 -5.03 -11.02 12.89
N SER A 438 -5.99 -10.39 13.59
CA SER A 438 -5.73 -9.53 14.75
C SER A 438 -4.70 -8.42 14.48
N VAL A 439 -4.66 -7.92 13.24
CA VAL A 439 -3.73 -6.87 12.81
C VAL A 439 -4.16 -5.51 13.36
N THR A 440 -3.18 -4.69 13.69
CA THR A 440 -3.37 -3.26 13.88
C THR A 440 -3.22 -2.53 12.55
N MET A 441 -4.27 -1.83 12.13
CA MET A 441 -4.23 -1.02 10.93
C MET A 441 -3.48 0.28 11.24
N LYS A 442 -2.39 0.57 10.52
CA LYS A 442 -1.72 1.87 10.58
C LYS A 442 -2.14 2.71 9.39
N PHE A 443 -2.92 3.75 9.64
CA PHE A 443 -3.44 4.66 8.62
C PHE A 443 -2.47 5.83 8.38
N VAL A 444 -2.17 6.13 7.13
CA VAL A 444 -1.32 7.27 6.76
C VAL A 444 -2.16 8.55 6.76
N CYS A 445 -2.08 9.33 7.82
CA CYS A 445 -2.79 10.58 7.98
C CYS A 445 -2.20 11.65 7.06
N SER A 446 -3.01 12.14 6.11
CA SER A 446 -2.67 13.34 5.36
C SER A 446 -2.80 14.56 6.28
N GLY A 447 -1.69 15.20 6.60
CA GLY A 447 -1.68 16.45 7.34
C GLY A 447 -1.74 17.70 6.46
N LEU A 448 -2.01 17.53 5.16
CA LEU A 448 -1.86 18.59 4.16
C LEU A 448 -2.99 19.62 4.24
N GLN A 449 -2.62 20.90 4.24
CA GLN A 449 -3.45 21.97 3.68
C GLN A 449 -3.40 21.82 2.15
N ILE A 450 -4.40 21.15 1.56
CA ILE A 450 -4.66 21.35 0.12
C ILE A 450 -5.16 22.79 0.02
N THR A 451 -4.45 23.66 -0.71
CA THR A 451 -4.96 25.02 -0.93
C THR A 451 -6.36 24.94 -1.53
N CYS A 452 -7.29 25.83 -1.18
CA CYS A 452 -8.68 25.77 -1.67
C CYS A 452 -8.75 25.64 -3.21
N GLN A 453 -7.75 26.16 -3.92
CA GLN A 453 -7.66 26.13 -5.38
C GLN A 453 -7.14 24.81 -5.95
N GLU A 454 -6.26 24.09 -5.25
CA GLU A 454 -5.84 22.72 -5.61
C GLU A 454 -6.90 21.67 -5.24
N ASN A 455 -7.78 21.99 -4.28
CA ASN A 455 -8.83 21.09 -3.81
C ASN A 455 -9.97 20.95 -4.82
N ASP A 456 -10.39 22.05 -5.45
CA ASP A 456 -11.48 22.04 -6.44
C ASP A 456 -11.12 21.25 -7.71
N ASP A 457 -9.86 21.33 -8.16
CA ASP A 457 -9.40 20.59 -9.36
C ASP A 457 -9.18 19.09 -9.07
N ALA A 458 -8.82 18.74 -7.83
CA ALA A 458 -8.56 17.36 -7.42
C ALA A 458 -9.79 16.61 -6.88
N PHE A 459 -10.90 17.32 -6.60
CA PHE A 459 -12.08 16.76 -5.94
C PHE A 459 -11.71 15.95 -4.69
N ALA A 460 -10.76 16.48 -3.92
CA ALA A 460 -10.17 15.80 -2.80
C ALA A 460 -11.02 15.93 -1.53
N ASP A 461 -10.96 14.91 -0.66
CA ASP A 461 -11.57 14.98 0.67
C ASP A 461 -10.78 14.16 1.72
N PRO A 462 -9.61 14.65 2.15
CA PRO A 462 -8.78 13.93 3.12
C PRO A 462 -9.47 13.74 4.47
N GLU A 463 -10.31 14.69 4.90
CA GLU A 463 -11.08 14.61 6.14
C GLU A 463 -12.20 13.57 6.02
N GLY A 464 -12.98 13.61 4.93
CA GLY A 464 -14.02 12.63 4.65
C GLY A 464 -13.48 11.20 4.52
N LEU A 465 -12.34 11.03 3.85
CA LEU A 465 -11.66 9.74 3.74
C LEU A 465 -11.20 9.25 5.12
N SER A 466 -10.50 10.10 5.89
CA SER A 466 -10.03 9.73 7.23
C SER A 466 -11.19 9.33 8.13
N TRP A 467 -12.30 10.08 8.06
CA TRP A 467 -13.51 9.74 8.79
C TRP A 467 -14.07 8.38 8.38
N GLN A 468 -14.19 8.08 7.07
CA GLN A 468 -14.69 6.79 6.59
C GLN A 468 -13.80 5.63 7.06
N VAL A 469 -12.50 5.73 6.82
CA VAL A 469 -11.53 4.66 7.08
C VAL A 469 -11.45 4.34 8.57
N LEU A 470 -11.30 5.37 9.43
CA LEU A 470 -11.16 5.17 10.87
C LEU A 470 -12.43 4.61 11.50
N ASN A 471 -13.61 5.16 11.16
CA ASN A 471 -14.87 4.65 11.70
C ASN A 471 -15.19 3.25 11.21
N SER A 472 -14.98 2.95 9.91
CA SER A 472 -15.20 1.62 9.37
C SER A 472 -14.28 0.55 10.00
N ALA A 473 -13.04 0.93 10.35
CA ALA A 473 -12.11 0.06 11.08
C ALA A 473 -12.54 -0.15 12.55
N TRP A 474 -12.84 0.92 13.27
CA TRP A 474 -13.27 0.83 14.68
C TRP A 474 -14.61 0.10 14.86
N ASP A 475 -15.58 0.30 13.96
CA ASP A 475 -16.87 -0.42 13.99
C ASP A 475 -16.70 -1.94 13.83
N ARG A 476 -15.61 -2.37 13.19
CA ARG A 476 -15.19 -3.78 13.05
C ARG A 476 -14.31 -4.28 14.19
N GLY A 477 -14.05 -3.41 15.16
CA GLY A 477 -13.19 -3.70 16.31
C GLY A 477 -11.72 -3.88 15.92
N LEU A 478 -11.25 -3.27 14.84
CA LEU A 478 -9.82 -3.19 14.56
C LEU A 478 -9.14 -2.24 15.53
N THR A 479 -7.91 -2.59 15.91
CA THR A 479 -6.99 -1.65 16.53
C THR A 479 -6.44 -0.74 15.43
N VAL A 480 -6.44 0.57 15.67
CA VAL A 480 -6.02 1.56 14.68
C VAL A 480 -4.87 2.39 15.21
N ALA A 481 -3.83 2.55 14.41
CA ALA A 481 -2.69 3.42 14.62
C ALA A 481 -2.59 4.45 13.50
N GLY A 482 -1.80 5.50 13.69
CA GLY A 482 -1.59 6.55 12.70
C GLY A 482 -0.13 6.71 12.32
N GLU A 483 0.11 7.27 11.14
CA GLU A 483 1.41 7.76 10.67
C GLU A 483 1.23 9.09 9.94
N ASN A 484 2.13 10.05 10.06
CA ASN A 484 2.04 11.29 9.28
C ASN A 484 2.53 11.09 7.84
N ALA A 485 1.80 11.64 6.87
CA ALA A 485 2.34 11.87 5.54
C ALA A 485 3.42 12.98 5.56
N VAL A 486 4.45 12.84 4.73
CA VAL A 486 5.48 13.87 4.51
C VAL A 486 4.93 14.93 3.53
N PRO A 487 5.01 16.26 3.79
CA PRO A 487 5.65 16.96 4.90
C PRO A 487 4.64 17.65 5.85
N CYS A 488 4.02 16.90 6.76
CA CYS A 488 3.21 17.50 7.83
C CYS A 488 4.10 17.84 9.04
N TYR A 489 4.77 19.01 9.01
CA TYR A 489 5.70 19.42 10.06
C TYR A 489 5.37 20.74 10.76
N ASP A 490 4.28 21.39 10.35
CA ASP A 490 3.82 22.61 10.97
C ASP A 490 2.83 22.34 12.11
N ARG A 491 2.65 23.35 12.95
CA ARG A 491 1.78 23.26 14.13
C ARG A 491 0.34 22.93 13.78
N GLU A 492 -0.18 23.46 12.67
CA GLU A 492 -1.54 23.18 12.21
C GLU A 492 -1.69 21.71 11.81
N GLY A 493 -0.74 21.17 11.07
CA GLY A 493 -0.67 19.76 10.72
C GLY A 493 -0.64 18.85 11.94
N TYR A 494 0.20 19.15 12.94
CA TYR A 494 0.24 18.38 14.20
C TYR A 494 -1.06 18.44 14.98
N MET A 495 -1.73 19.59 15.01
CA MET A 495 -3.04 19.70 15.67
C MET A 495 -4.09 18.84 14.97
N ARG A 496 -4.14 18.87 13.63
CA ARG A 496 -5.03 17.99 12.86
C ARG A 496 -4.75 16.51 13.12
N ILE A 497 -3.47 16.13 13.14
CA ILE A 497 -3.08 14.75 13.48
C ILE A 497 -3.55 14.39 14.89
N ALA A 498 -3.38 15.28 15.87
CA ALA A 498 -3.82 15.03 17.24
C ALA A 498 -5.36 14.91 17.35
N GLU A 499 -6.12 15.67 16.57
CA GLU A 499 -7.58 15.56 16.47
C GLU A 499 -8.03 14.26 15.81
N ILE A 500 -7.36 13.83 14.73
CA ILE A 500 -7.56 12.52 14.12
C ILE A 500 -7.21 11.41 15.12
N ALA A 501 -6.14 11.60 15.88
CA ALA A 501 -5.66 10.61 16.83
C ALA A 501 -6.60 10.43 18.01
N LYS A 502 -7.23 11.53 18.45
CA LYS A 502 -8.09 11.61 19.62
C LYS A 502 -9.32 12.48 19.33
N PRO A 503 -10.31 11.95 18.60
CA PRO A 503 -11.51 12.70 18.28
C PRO A 503 -12.25 13.12 19.56
N ARG A 504 -12.36 14.43 19.81
CA ARG A 504 -12.84 14.97 21.09
C ARG A 504 -14.30 14.61 21.42
N ASN A 505 -15.13 14.46 20.39
CA ASN A 505 -16.57 14.26 20.51
C ASN A 505 -17.01 12.85 20.08
N ASP A 506 -16.09 11.88 20.05
CA ASP A 506 -16.46 10.51 19.74
C ASP A 506 -17.24 9.88 20.91
N PRO A 507 -18.51 9.46 20.70
CA PRO A 507 -19.35 8.93 21.78
C PRO A 507 -18.81 7.60 22.34
N ASP A 508 -18.04 6.87 21.55
CA ASP A 508 -17.43 5.59 21.91
C ASP A 508 -16.03 5.76 22.52
N ARG A 509 -15.54 7.00 22.64
CA ARG A 509 -14.21 7.37 23.14
C ARG A 509 -13.07 6.67 22.37
N ARG A 510 -13.27 6.49 21.06
CA ARG A 510 -12.29 5.92 20.15
C ARG A 510 -11.07 6.86 20.04
N HIS A 511 -9.91 6.25 19.91
CA HIS A 511 -8.62 6.92 19.76
C HIS A 511 -7.63 5.93 19.15
N LEU A 512 -6.53 6.44 18.60
CA LEU A 512 -5.46 5.60 18.07
C LEU A 512 -4.72 4.87 19.19
N SER A 513 -4.31 3.64 18.93
CA SER A 513 -3.54 2.82 19.88
C SER A 513 -2.08 3.26 20.01
N PHE A 514 -1.52 3.85 18.95
CA PHE A 514 -0.22 4.50 18.91
C PHE A 514 -0.11 5.35 17.64
N PHE A 515 0.92 6.19 17.58
CA PHE A 515 1.23 7.00 16.42
C PHE A 515 2.70 6.86 16.03
N VAL A 516 2.98 6.73 14.75
CA VAL A 516 4.33 6.68 14.18
C VAL A 516 4.64 8.02 13.54
N TYR A 517 5.63 8.69 14.08
CA TYR A 517 6.15 9.94 13.54
C TYR A 517 7.25 9.66 12.52
N GLN A 518 6.98 9.95 11.24
CA GLN A 518 7.96 9.94 10.16
C GLN A 518 8.70 11.28 10.12
N GLN A 519 10.03 11.24 10.21
CA GLN A 519 10.88 12.43 10.26
C GLN A 519 11.08 13.09 8.88
N PRO A 520 11.33 14.41 8.81
CA PRO A 520 11.78 15.07 7.59
C PRO A 520 13.17 14.60 7.19
N SER A 521 13.36 14.37 5.88
CA SER A 521 14.68 14.19 5.26
C SER A 521 15.04 15.46 4.47
N PRO A 522 16.27 16.03 4.53
CA PRO A 522 17.44 15.59 5.30
C PRO A 522 17.63 16.37 6.63
N LEU A 523 18.60 15.88 7.42
CA LEU A 523 19.03 16.28 8.78
C LEU A 523 19.29 17.78 9.08
N VAL A 524 19.04 18.69 8.14
CA VAL A 524 19.52 20.08 8.16
C VAL A 524 18.63 21.02 9.00
N GLU A 525 17.38 20.65 9.30
CA GLU A 525 16.43 21.49 10.06
C GLU A 525 16.17 21.02 11.51
N ARG A 526 17.17 20.37 12.13
CA ARG A 526 17.03 19.73 13.44
C ARG A 526 16.56 20.68 14.57
N THR A 527 16.94 21.95 14.60
CA THR A 527 16.71 22.80 15.80
C THR A 527 15.27 23.29 15.99
N ILE A 528 14.55 23.58 14.90
CA ILE A 528 13.13 24.00 14.95
C ILE A 528 12.21 22.77 15.06
N TRP A 529 12.66 21.64 14.52
CA TRP A 529 11.94 20.37 14.53
C TRP A 529 11.68 19.82 15.94
N PHE A 530 12.65 19.94 16.86
CA PHE A 530 12.53 19.33 18.19
C PHE A 530 11.47 19.97 19.09
N SER A 531 11.25 21.29 19.01
CA SER A 531 10.25 21.94 19.86
C SER A 531 8.82 21.58 19.45
N GLU A 532 8.56 21.47 18.15
CA GLU A 532 7.25 21.07 17.66
C GLU A 532 6.99 19.57 17.89
N LEU A 533 8.03 18.73 17.75
CA LEU A 533 7.92 17.31 18.11
C LEU A 533 7.66 17.12 19.62
N ASP A 534 8.33 17.87 20.49
CA ASP A 534 8.06 17.85 21.94
C ASP A 534 6.60 18.21 22.23
N TYR A 535 6.10 19.29 21.61
CA TYR A 535 4.71 19.72 21.74
C TYR A 535 3.74 18.63 21.24
N PHE A 536 4.03 18.04 20.09
CA PHE A 536 3.22 16.95 19.54
C PHE A 536 3.18 15.73 20.46
N ILE A 537 4.33 15.29 20.98
CA ILE A 537 4.40 14.16 21.91
C ILE A 537 3.61 14.46 23.19
N LYS A 538 3.75 15.66 23.76
CA LYS A 538 2.96 16.08 24.92
C LYS A 538 1.46 16.07 24.63
N CYS A 539 1.05 16.60 23.48
CA CYS A 539 -0.34 16.55 23.05
C CYS A 539 -0.83 15.11 22.98
N MET A 540 -0.10 14.20 22.35
CA MET A 540 -0.44 12.78 22.23
C MET A 540 -0.51 12.06 23.58
N HIS A 541 0.37 12.42 24.50
CA HIS A 541 0.38 11.89 25.88
C HIS A 541 -0.67 12.51 26.81
N GLY A 542 -1.44 13.49 26.33
CA GLY A 542 -2.45 14.18 27.11
C GLY A 542 -1.86 15.11 28.18
N LYS A 543 -0.76 15.79 27.85
CA LYS A 543 0.00 16.72 28.71
C LYS A 543 0.18 18.07 28.00
N ASN A 544 0.55 19.10 28.79
CA ASN A 544 0.96 20.43 28.32
C ASN A 544 2.49 20.60 28.29
#